data_AF-A0A1Y1LT34-F1
#
_entry.id   AF-A0A1Y1LT34-F1
#
_cell.length_a   1.000
_cell.length_b   1.000
_cell.length_c   1.000
_cell.angle_alpha   90.00
_cell.angle_beta   90.00
_cell.angle_gamma   90.00
#
_symmetry.space_group_name_H-M   'P 1'
#
loop_
_entity.id
_entity.type
_entity.pdbx_description
1 polymer ?
#
loop_
_entity_poly.entity_id
_entity_poly.type
_entity_poly.pdbx_seq_one_letter_code
_entity_poly.pdbx_strand_id
1 'polypeptide(L)'
;MKGFSYAFAVLSAASFAAGHMEMSYPPPLRSGFNKWTTDQDYDMKSPMDSRGTNFPCRGGLKVLDSPQGRPVDVWTAGMQYNFTITGGAWHRGGSCQASLSYDQGRTFTVIESYEGSCPRSRDETSYNFRLPADAPAGDCVFSWSWFNFEGNREMYQNCAVVTIKADPRRKKRATAMAMSQRPSMFVANVGNGCSTTEGTDLKFPQPGPNVDVAKGAKLKGPVGNCQKPAPGGDEPTEPAPSDSSTPAPTNDKPTVPSPSKPAPTNDKPTMPSPSKPAPTNDKPSVPSPSAPCKPTATPSKPSPPKISCTGGKFPNDQNKPAQPPSTVAEPPIQPEPTSTPTPGDNNEACTPGAYACTPDNSAWQICVVTQVWVRAGACPEGTSCRFDESTNTPRCR
;
A
#
# COMPACT_ATOMS: atom_id res chain seq x y z
N MET A 1 -48.11 41.69 -13.60
CA MET A 1 -47.53 40.85 -12.53
C MET A 1 -46.56 39.85 -13.16
N LYS A 2 -45.30 39.90 -12.69
CA LYS A 2 -44.30 38.81 -12.61
C LYS A 2 -43.82 38.17 -13.93
N GLY A 3 -42.67 38.65 -14.40
CA GLY A 3 -41.82 37.94 -15.35
C GLY A 3 -41.14 36.74 -14.67
N PHE A 4 -41.10 35.61 -15.36
CA PHE A 4 -40.35 34.42 -14.97
C PHE A 4 -38.94 34.52 -15.56
N SER A 5 -37.96 34.89 -14.73
CA SER A 5 -36.54 34.71 -15.04
C SER A 5 -36.12 33.30 -14.68
N TYR A 6 -35.76 32.49 -15.68
CA TYR A 6 -35.07 31.23 -15.47
C TYR A 6 -33.61 31.51 -15.09
N ALA A 7 -33.29 31.39 -13.80
CA ALA A 7 -31.89 31.34 -13.35
C ALA A 7 -31.40 29.89 -13.43
N PHE A 8 -30.56 29.58 -14.42
CA PHE A 8 -29.75 28.37 -14.40
C PHE A 8 -28.72 28.48 -13.27
N ALA A 9 -28.96 27.80 -12.15
CA ALA A 9 -27.96 27.63 -11.11
C ALA A 9 -26.95 26.58 -11.58
N VAL A 10 -25.72 27.02 -11.86
CA VAL A 10 -24.58 26.16 -12.15
C VAL A 10 -24.21 25.42 -10.87
N LEU A 11 -24.57 24.13 -10.77
CA LEU A 11 -24.09 23.24 -9.71
C LEU A 11 -22.56 23.10 -9.85
N SER A 12 -21.81 23.79 -9.00
CA SER A 12 -20.37 23.56 -8.82
C SER A 12 -20.21 22.27 -8.02
N ALA A 13 -19.99 21.14 -8.71
CA ALA A 13 -19.61 19.89 -8.07
C ALA A 13 -18.21 20.05 -7.47
N ALA A 14 -18.13 20.33 -6.17
CA ALA A 14 -16.90 20.19 -5.40
C ALA A 14 -16.61 18.70 -5.27
N SER A 15 -15.72 18.18 -6.13
CA SER A 15 -15.24 16.81 -6.07
C SER A 15 -14.58 16.57 -4.71
N PHE A 16 -15.17 15.69 -3.90
CA PHE A 16 -14.45 15.02 -2.82
C PHE A 16 -13.25 14.32 -3.44
N ALA A 17 -12.04 14.80 -3.19
CA ALA A 17 -10.83 14.07 -3.58
C ALA A 17 -10.82 12.76 -2.80
N ALA A 18 -11.22 11.68 -3.47
CA ALA A 18 -11.11 10.33 -2.98
C ALA A 18 -9.63 10.10 -2.58
N GLY A 19 -9.41 9.66 -1.34
CA GLY A 19 -8.06 9.50 -0.81
C GLY A 19 -7.19 8.60 -1.69
N HIS A 20 -5.92 8.94 -1.82
CA HIS A 20 -4.89 8.20 -2.55
C HIS A 20 -4.65 6.79 -1.94
N MET A 21 -3.63 6.06 -2.37
CA MET A 21 -3.44 4.64 -2.02
C MET A 21 -2.33 4.45 -0.98
N GLU A 22 -2.52 3.48 -0.08
CA GLU A 22 -1.50 3.03 0.87
C GLU A 22 -1.38 1.50 0.88
N MET A 23 -0.23 1.00 1.33
CA MET A 23 -0.05 -0.40 1.64
C MET A 23 -0.72 -0.73 2.98
N SER A 24 -1.62 -1.73 3.00
CA SER A 24 -2.20 -2.28 4.24
C SER A 24 -1.41 -3.48 4.76
N TYR A 25 -0.72 -4.21 3.88
CA TYR A 25 0.12 -5.36 4.24
C TYR A 25 1.40 -5.44 3.38
N PRO A 26 2.56 -5.76 3.99
CA PRO A 26 2.82 -5.72 5.43
C PRO A 26 2.55 -4.30 6.00
N PRO A 27 2.01 -4.15 7.22
CA PRO A 27 1.62 -2.84 7.74
C PRO A 27 2.78 -1.84 7.79
N PRO A 28 2.70 -0.66 7.13
CA PRO A 28 3.81 0.28 7.06
C PRO A 28 4.17 0.92 8.41
N LEU A 29 5.41 1.38 8.53
CA LEU A 29 5.85 2.28 9.60
C LEU A 29 4.93 3.50 9.66
N ARG A 30 4.46 3.87 10.85
CA ARG A 30 3.55 5.00 11.10
C ARG A 30 2.16 4.89 10.46
N SER A 31 1.82 3.79 9.78
CA SER A 31 0.46 3.57 9.29
C SER A 31 -0.48 3.19 10.44
N GLY A 32 -1.75 3.56 10.32
CA GLY A 32 -2.80 3.10 11.25
C GLY A 32 -3.04 1.59 11.23
N PHE A 33 -2.59 0.88 10.17
CA PHE A 33 -2.63 -0.58 10.13
C PHE A 33 -1.55 -1.24 10.97
N ASN A 34 -0.47 -0.52 11.30
CA ASN A 34 0.64 -1.06 12.05
C ASN A 34 0.38 -0.92 13.56
N LYS A 35 0.20 -2.06 14.22
CA LYS A 35 -0.05 -2.13 15.68
C LYS A 35 1.05 -1.54 16.55
N TRP A 36 2.26 -1.33 16.01
CA TRP A 36 3.36 -0.69 16.72
C TRP A 36 3.34 0.84 16.62
N THR A 37 2.51 1.41 15.73
CA THR A 37 2.38 2.85 15.54
C THR A 37 1.81 3.51 16.80
N THR A 38 2.50 4.54 17.26
CA THR A 38 2.04 5.44 18.32
C THR A 38 2.03 6.90 17.86
N ASP A 39 2.80 7.23 16.82
CA ASP A 39 2.76 8.51 16.09
C ASP A 39 2.35 8.25 14.63
N GLN A 40 1.04 8.24 14.39
CA GLN A 40 0.45 7.90 13.09
C GLN A 40 0.67 9.02 12.06
N ASP A 41 1.12 8.63 10.86
CA ASP A 41 1.06 9.47 9.67
C ASP A 41 -0.35 9.37 9.05
N TYR A 42 -1.17 10.39 9.27
CA TYR A 42 -2.52 10.47 8.71
C TYR A 42 -2.53 10.71 7.19
N ASP A 43 -1.40 11.12 6.62
CA ASP A 43 -1.20 11.31 5.19
C ASP A 43 -0.54 10.09 4.54
N MET A 44 -0.56 8.91 5.16
CA MET A 44 0.09 7.69 4.65
C MET A 44 -0.27 7.34 3.19
N LYS A 45 -1.51 7.66 2.80
CA LYS A 45 -2.04 7.46 1.46
C LYS A 45 -1.49 8.46 0.44
N SER A 46 -1.07 9.63 0.88
CA SER A 46 -0.66 10.73 -0.01
C SER A 46 0.63 10.38 -0.76
N PRO A 47 0.87 11.01 -1.93
CA PRO A 47 2.14 10.89 -2.63
C PRO A 47 3.29 11.52 -1.81
N MET A 48 4.52 11.14 -2.14
CA MET A 48 5.72 11.78 -1.62
C MET A 48 5.69 13.28 -1.96
N ASP A 49 6.31 14.12 -1.12
CA ASP A 49 6.49 15.55 -1.41
C ASP A 49 7.25 15.67 -2.74
N SER A 50 6.78 16.53 -3.64
CA SER A 50 7.35 16.68 -4.99
C SER A 50 8.78 17.20 -5.00
N ARG A 51 9.28 17.73 -3.87
CA ARG A 51 10.68 18.12 -3.63
C ARG A 51 11.49 17.03 -2.92
N GLY A 52 10.87 15.90 -2.59
CA GLY A 52 11.51 14.75 -1.96
C GLY A 52 11.81 14.90 -0.48
N THR A 53 11.24 15.89 0.21
CA THR A 53 11.55 16.20 1.62
C THR A 53 11.18 15.10 2.62
N ASN A 54 10.23 14.23 2.24
CA ASN A 54 9.81 13.06 3.00
C ASN A 54 10.27 11.74 2.35
N PHE A 55 11.16 11.79 1.36
CA PHE A 55 11.78 10.59 0.79
C PHE A 55 13.00 10.16 1.63
N PRO A 56 13.18 8.85 1.89
CA PRO A 56 12.31 7.71 1.54
C PRO A 56 11.23 7.43 2.60
N CYS A 57 10.28 6.54 2.25
CA CYS A 57 9.29 5.96 3.16
C CYS A 57 8.40 6.98 3.91
N ARG A 58 8.05 8.11 3.28
CA ARG A 58 7.32 9.23 3.90
C ARG A 58 7.94 9.72 5.23
N GLY A 59 9.26 9.61 5.37
CA GLY A 59 9.99 9.95 6.59
C GLY A 59 9.81 8.96 7.75
N GLY A 60 9.13 7.83 7.52
CA GLY A 60 8.88 6.79 8.51
C GLY A 60 10.15 6.11 9.04
N LEU A 61 11.29 6.24 8.35
CA LEU A 61 12.56 5.68 8.82
C LEU A 61 13.02 6.24 10.18
N LYS A 62 12.54 7.43 10.57
CA LYS A 62 12.88 8.07 11.85
C LYS A 62 12.49 7.24 13.08
N VAL A 63 11.57 6.28 12.93
CA VAL A 63 11.10 5.45 14.05
C VAL A 63 11.73 4.06 14.08
N LEU A 64 12.69 3.74 13.18
CA LEU A 64 13.32 2.42 13.10
C LEU A 64 13.96 1.97 14.42
N ASP A 65 14.68 2.86 15.09
CA ASP A 65 15.38 2.56 16.34
C ASP A 65 14.48 2.67 17.59
N SER A 66 13.16 2.69 17.39
CA SER A 66 12.15 2.78 18.46
C SER A 66 11.26 1.54 18.50
N PRO A 67 10.43 1.36 19.55
CA PRO A 67 9.42 0.29 19.58
C PRO A 67 8.44 0.31 18.40
N GLN A 68 8.28 1.44 17.70
CA GLN A 68 7.42 1.53 16.50
C GLN A 68 8.05 0.87 15.26
N GLY A 69 9.39 0.75 15.24
CA GLY A 69 10.17 0.16 14.15
C GLY A 69 10.26 -1.36 14.18
N ARG A 70 9.52 -2.02 15.08
CA ARG A 70 9.56 -3.48 15.23
C ARG A 70 9.06 -4.18 13.96
N PRO A 71 9.63 -5.35 13.61
CA PRO A 71 9.11 -6.16 12.52
C PRO A 71 7.62 -6.45 12.68
N VAL A 72 6.88 -6.27 11.61
CA VAL A 72 5.43 -6.55 11.55
C VAL A 72 5.12 -7.95 11.04
N ASP A 73 6.08 -8.57 10.35
CA ASP A 73 5.93 -9.92 9.81
C ASP A 73 7.30 -10.63 9.68
N VAL A 74 7.24 -11.96 9.51
CA VAL A 74 8.40 -12.84 9.40
C VAL A 74 8.31 -13.68 8.14
N TRP A 75 9.28 -13.50 7.26
CA TRP A 75 9.38 -14.20 5.97
C TRP A 75 10.53 -15.19 5.96
N THR A 76 10.50 -16.11 4.99
CA THR A 76 11.54 -17.12 4.75
C THR A 76 12.02 -16.97 3.32
N ALA A 77 13.34 -16.81 3.14
CA ALA A 77 13.98 -16.66 1.85
C ALA A 77 13.53 -17.76 0.86
N GLY A 78 13.21 -17.36 -0.37
CA GLY A 78 12.78 -18.29 -1.41
C GLY A 78 11.30 -18.68 -1.38
N MET A 79 10.51 -18.26 -0.40
CA MET A 79 9.06 -18.47 -0.35
C MET A 79 8.28 -17.38 -1.09
N GLN A 80 6.99 -17.63 -1.31
CA GLN A 80 6.08 -16.67 -1.93
C GLN A 80 5.36 -15.87 -0.85
N TYR A 81 5.26 -14.56 -1.08
CA TYR A 81 4.56 -13.61 -0.23
C TYR A 81 3.77 -12.65 -1.11
N ASN A 82 3.05 -11.74 -0.47
CA ASN A 82 2.38 -10.65 -1.14
C ASN A 82 2.59 -9.33 -0.40
N PHE A 83 2.21 -8.25 -1.07
CA PHE A 83 1.82 -7.00 -0.41
C PHE A 83 0.44 -6.61 -0.90
N THR A 84 -0.27 -5.85 -0.08
CA THR A 84 -1.65 -5.47 -0.29
C THR A 84 -1.78 -3.96 -0.21
N ILE A 85 -2.45 -3.39 -1.21
CA ILE A 85 -2.69 -1.95 -1.35
C ILE A 85 -4.19 -1.70 -1.17
N THR A 86 -4.54 -0.67 -0.40
CA THR A 86 -5.90 -0.18 -0.20
C THR A 86 -5.95 1.34 -0.38
N GLY A 87 -7.12 1.92 -0.58
CA GLY A 87 -7.26 3.36 -0.76
C GLY A 87 -8.56 3.77 -1.43
N GLY A 88 -8.58 4.95 -2.05
CA GLY A 88 -9.77 5.51 -2.70
C GLY A 88 -9.55 5.99 -4.14
N ALA A 89 -8.33 6.30 -4.53
CA ALA A 89 -7.94 6.83 -5.84
C ALA A 89 -6.73 6.06 -6.37
N TRP A 90 -7.02 5.02 -7.15
CA TRP A 90 -6.01 4.14 -7.75
C TRP A 90 -5.39 4.69 -9.04
N HIS A 91 -5.77 5.90 -9.47
CA HIS A 91 -5.23 6.62 -10.64
C HIS A 91 -5.12 5.79 -11.92
N ARG A 92 -6.11 4.91 -12.15
CA ARG A 92 -6.12 3.94 -13.27
C ARG A 92 -4.89 3.04 -13.34
N GLY A 93 -4.21 2.87 -12.22
CA GLY A 93 -3.05 2.01 -12.03
C GLY A 93 -1.76 2.77 -12.28
N GLY A 94 -0.92 2.24 -13.15
CA GLY A 94 0.48 2.62 -13.28
C GLY A 94 1.35 1.43 -12.90
N SER A 95 2.56 1.71 -12.42
CA SER A 95 3.58 0.68 -12.22
C SER A 95 4.20 0.75 -10.83
N CYS A 96 4.51 -0.41 -10.26
CA CYS A 96 5.04 -0.53 -8.91
C CYS A 96 6.33 -1.33 -8.86
N GLN A 97 7.10 -1.14 -7.79
CA GLN A 97 8.17 -2.06 -7.40
C GLN A 97 8.00 -2.51 -5.96
N ALA A 98 8.35 -3.75 -5.71
CA ALA A 98 8.64 -4.28 -4.38
C ALA A 98 10.18 -4.32 -4.21
N SER A 99 10.68 -3.73 -3.13
CA SER A 99 12.12 -3.63 -2.87
C SER A 99 12.47 -3.94 -1.41
N LEU A 100 13.72 -4.32 -1.16
CA LEU A 100 14.24 -4.57 0.18
C LEU A 100 15.42 -3.65 0.49
N SER A 101 15.54 -3.22 1.74
CA SER A 101 16.68 -2.49 2.27
C SER A 101 17.20 -3.16 3.53
N TYR A 102 18.49 -3.45 3.55
CA TYR A 102 19.20 -4.03 4.70
C TYR A 102 20.08 -2.99 5.42
N ASP A 103 20.10 -1.74 4.94
CA ASP A 103 20.92 -0.65 5.45
C ASP A 103 20.05 0.45 6.08
N GLN A 104 18.98 0.04 6.77
CA GLN A 104 18.02 0.91 7.46
C GLN A 104 17.30 1.92 6.53
N GLY A 105 17.06 1.53 5.28
CA GLY A 105 16.32 2.34 4.30
C GLY A 105 17.18 3.35 3.54
N ARG A 106 18.52 3.26 3.58
CA ARG A 106 19.40 4.15 2.80
C ARG A 106 19.42 3.76 1.33
N THR A 107 19.44 2.45 1.03
CA THR A 107 19.35 1.92 -0.33
C THR A 107 18.30 0.83 -0.40
N PHE A 108 17.62 0.74 -1.54
CA PHE A 108 16.58 -0.25 -1.80
C PHE A 108 16.92 -1.05 -3.05
N THR A 109 16.84 -2.37 -2.96
CA THR A 109 17.12 -3.31 -4.04
C THR A 109 15.83 -3.96 -4.52
N VAL A 110 15.56 -3.92 -5.82
CA VAL A 110 14.31 -4.41 -6.43
C VAL A 110 14.24 -5.93 -6.38
N ILE A 111 13.13 -6.46 -5.86
CA ILE A 111 12.84 -7.90 -5.87
C ILE A 111 11.79 -8.30 -6.91
N GLU A 112 10.85 -7.41 -7.23
CA GLU A 112 9.78 -7.60 -8.20
C GLU A 112 9.34 -6.25 -8.78
N SER A 113 9.08 -6.19 -10.09
CA SER A 113 8.48 -5.04 -10.76
C SER A 113 7.12 -5.41 -11.36
N TYR A 114 6.13 -4.53 -11.22
CA TYR A 114 4.80 -4.68 -11.80
C TYR A 114 4.57 -3.53 -12.79
N GLU A 115 4.69 -3.82 -14.07
CA GLU A 115 4.58 -2.83 -15.14
C GLU A 115 3.14 -2.78 -15.67
N GLY A 116 2.36 -1.88 -15.08
CA GLY A 116 0.96 -1.65 -15.41
C GLY A 116 0.00 -2.30 -14.42
N SER A 117 -1.23 -1.79 -14.39
CA SER A 117 -2.29 -2.26 -13.46
C SER A 117 -1.84 -2.38 -12.01
N CYS A 118 -0.97 -1.49 -11.54
CA CYS A 118 -0.61 -1.40 -10.14
C CYS A 118 -0.86 0.02 -9.62
N PRO A 119 -1.82 0.22 -8.69
CA PRO A 119 -2.84 -0.73 -8.24
C PRO A 119 -3.81 -1.20 -9.35
N ARG A 120 -4.53 -2.32 -9.17
CA ARG A 120 -5.44 -2.88 -10.19
C ARG A 120 -6.83 -2.25 -10.17
N SER A 121 -7.27 -1.78 -9.00
CA SER A 121 -8.60 -1.23 -8.79
C SER A 121 -8.59 -0.28 -7.59
N ARG A 122 -9.73 0.38 -7.37
CA ARG A 122 -10.00 1.20 -6.19
C ARG A 122 -10.08 0.38 -4.91
N ASP A 123 -10.52 -0.86 -5.02
CA ASP A 123 -10.65 -1.77 -3.89
C ASP A 123 -9.28 -2.30 -3.46
N GLU A 124 -9.26 -3.10 -2.41
CA GLU A 124 -8.04 -3.75 -1.95
C GLU A 124 -7.47 -4.67 -3.03
N THR A 125 -6.18 -4.53 -3.32
CA THR A 125 -5.48 -5.32 -4.35
C THR A 125 -4.19 -5.90 -3.80
N SER A 126 -3.97 -7.19 -4.06
CA SER A 126 -2.78 -7.92 -3.59
C SER A 126 -1.86 -8.32 -4.75
N TYR A 127 -0.57 -8.27 -4.50
CA TYR A 127 0.49 -8.51 -5.47
C TYR A 127 1.44 -9.57 -4.93
N ASN A 128 1.48 -10.72 -5.60
CA ASN A 128 2.36 -11.81 -5.21
C ASN A 128 3.78 -11.56 -5.73
N PHE A 129 4.77 -11.87 -4.91
CA PHE A 129 6.17 -11.91 -5.30
C PHE A 129 6.85 -13.12 -4.67
N ARG A 130 7.96 -13.54 -5.25
CA ARG A 130 8.82 -14.55 -4.65
C ARG A 130 10.03 -13.88 -4.02
N LEU A 131 10.17 -14.00 -2.70
CA LEU A 131 11.34 -13.51 -2.01
C LEU A 131 12.59 -14.23 -2.55
N PRO A 132 13.67 -13.52 -2.92
CA PRO A 132 14.88 -14.16 -3.45
C PRO A 132 15.40 -15.24 -2.49
N ALA A 133 15.85 -16.37 -3.05
CA ALA A 133 16.30 -17.51 -2.24
C ALA A 133 17.62 -17.22 -1.50
N ASP A 134 18.36 -16.23 -1.97
CA ASP A 134 19.61 -15.72 -1.42
C ASP A 134 19.44 -14.38 -0.68
N ALA A 135 18.20 -13.97 -0.40
CA ALA A 135 17.93 -12.80 0.45
C ALA A 135 18.60 -13.00 1.84
N PRO A 136 19.43 -12.05 2.30
CA PRO A 136 20.06 -12.15 3.62
C PRO A 136 19.03 -12.32 4.74
N ALA A 137 19.38 -13.13 5.75
CA ALA A 137 18.60 -13.26 6.95
C ALA A 137 18.82 -12.04 7.87
N GLY A 138 17.78 -11.66 8.61
CA GLY A 138 17.78 -10.50 9.50
C GLY A 138 16.57 -9.59 9.27
N ASP A 139 16.49 -8.54 10.08
CA ASP A 139 15.48 -7.49 9.90
C ASP A 139 15.86 -6.63 8.70
N CYS A 140 14.86 -6.27 7.90
CA CYS A 140 15.03 -5.41 6.73
C CYS A 140 13.78 -4.56 6.52
N VAL A 141 13.92 -3.49 5.74
CA VAL A 141 12.81 -2.63 5.34
C VAL A 141 12.30 -3.11 3.98
N PHE A 142 11.06 -3.59 3.94
CA PHE A 142 10.32 -3.81 2.71
C PHE A 142 9.70 -2.50 2.23
N SER A 143 9.77 -2.21 0.94
CA SER A 143 9.24 -1.00 0.32
C SER A 143 8.33 -1.36 -0.85
N TRP A 144 7.10 -0.86 -0.81
CA TRP A 144 6.26 -0.70 -1.99
C TRP A 144 6.45 0.72 -2.52
N SER A 145 6.77 0.85 -3.80
CA SER A 145 6.77 2.14 -4.52
C SER A 145 5.82 2.08 -5.72
N TRP A 146 5.15 3.19 -6.01
CA TRP A 146 4.19 3.28 -7.12
C TRP A 146 4.29 4.61 -7.87
N PHE A 147 4.18 4.53 -9.20
CA PHE A 147 4.12 5.65 -10.12
C PHE A 147 2.78 5.60 -10.87
N ASN A 148 1.93 6.59 -10.63
CA ASN A 148 0.54 6.62 -11.08
C ASN A 148 0.40 6.87 -12.59
N PHE A 149 -0.56 6.18 -13.20
CA PHE A 149 -0.86 6.32 -14.63
C PHE A 149 -1.50 7.69 -14.93
N GLU A 150 -2.50 8.12 -14.14
CA GLU A 150 -3.32 9.32 -14.38
C GLU A 150 -3.17 10.37 -13.27
N GLY A 151 -3.17 11.67 -13.63
CA GLY A 151 -3.12 12.78 -12.69
C GLY A 151 -1.75 13.47 -12.61
N ASN A 152 -1.43 14.05 -11.45
CA ASN A 152 -0.11 14.63 -11.24
C ASN A 152 0.97 13.54 -11.33
N ARG A 153 2.19 13.92 -11.74
CA ARG A 153 3.31 12.97 -11.78
C ARG A 153 3.81 12.77 -10.36
N GLU A 154 3.45 11.63 -9.77
CA GLU A 154 3.66 11.37 -8.35
C GLU A 154 4.47 10.09 -8.15
N MET A 155 5.10 10.00 -6.98
CA MET A 155 5.66 8.77 -6.46
C MET A 155 4.99 8.50 -5.12
N TYR A 156 4.54 7.27 -4.91
CA TYR A 156 4.10 6.76 -3.63
C TYR A 156 5.17 5.82 -3.10
N GLN A 157 5.39 5.85 -1.79
CA GLN A 157 6.26 4.87 -1.15
C GLN A 157 5.78 4.59 0.28
N ASN A 158 5.47 3.33 0.58
CA ASN A 158 5.26 2.91 1.96
C ASN A 158 6.23 1.79 2.31
N CYS A 159 6.69 1.79 3.56
CA CYS A 159 7.73 0.88 4.00
C CYS A 159 7.35 0.19 5.30
N ALA A 160 7.62 -1.10 5.41
CA ALA A 160 7.37 -1.93 6.58
C ALA A 160 8.65 -2.66 6.98
N VAL A 161 8.82 -2.94 8.27
CA VAL A 161 9.95 -3.75 8.75
C VAL A 161 9.52 -5.21 8.79
N VAL A 162 10.31 -6.10 8.20
CA VAL A 162 10.07 -7.55 8.19
C VAL A 162 11.34 -8.28 8.59
N THR A 163 11.20 -9.42 9.25
CA THR A 163 12.33 -10.31 9.55
C THR A 163 12.42 -11.39 8.48
N ILE A 164 13.55 -11.49 7.79
CA ILE A 164 13.81 -12.57 6.84
C ILE A 164 14.61 -13.68 7.53
N LYS A 165 14.11 -14.91 7.41
CA LYS A 165 14.79 -16.14 7.84
C LYS A 165 15.45 -16.83 6.64
N ALA A 166 16.60 -17.43 6.86
CA ALA A 166 17.18 -18.37 5.90
C ALA A 166 16.29 -19.62 5.79
N ASP A 167 16.18 -20.21 4.59
CA ASP A 167 15.58 -21.54 4.41
C ASP A 167 16.67 -22.62 4.55
N PRO A 168 16.73 -23.36 5.66
CA PRO A 168 17.77 -24.37 5.88
C PRO A 168 17.64 -25.58 4.95
N ARG A 169 16.49 -25.73 4.26
CA ARG A 169 16.18 -26.88 3.41
C ARG A 169 16.48 -26.63 1.93
N ARG A 170 16.77 -25.38 1.54
CA ARG A 170 17.08 -25.03 0.14
C ARG A 170 18.58 -24.96 -0.07
N LYS A 171 19.11 -25.87 -0.89
CA LYS A 171 20.34 -25.62 -1.67
C LYS A 171 20.06 -24.38 -2.52
N LYS A 172 20.99 -23.40 -2.60
CA LYS A 172 20.89 -22.20 -3.45
C LYS A 172 20.37 -22.61 -4.83
N ARG A 173 19.06 -22.49 -5.06
CA ARG A 173 18.49 -22.67 -6.41
C ARG A 173 18.95 -21.44 -7.19
N ALA A 174 19.36 -21.65 -8.43
CA ALA A 174 19.73 -20.55 -9.31
C ALA A 174 18.57 -19.54 -9.35
N THR A 175 18.78 -18.38 -8.73
CA THR A 175 17.99 -17.19 -9.01
C THR A 175 18.45 -16.68 -10.37
N ALA A 176 17.53 -16.12 -11.16
CA ALA A 176 17.90 -15.51 -12.45
C ALA A 176 18.92 -14.36 -12.26
N MET A 177 18.95 -13.75 -11.07
CA MET A 177 19.93 -12.77 -10.64
C MET A 177 20.10 -12.85 -9.12
N ALA A 178 21.35 -12.80 -8.65
CA ALA A 178 21.66 -12.78 -7.21
C ALA A 178 21.16 -11.49 -6.57
N MET A 179 20.81 -11.53 -5.27
CA MET A 179 20.31 -10.36 -4.55
C MET A 179 21.28 -9.15 -4.63
N SER A 180 22.59 -9.40 -4.58
CA SER A 180 23.62 -8.36 -4.70
C SER A 180 23.78 -7.77 -6.10
N GLN A 181 23.24 -8.41 -7.13
CA GLN A 181 23.30 -7.96 -8.52
C GLN A 181 22.01 -7.28 -8.98
N ARG A 182 20.96 -7.32 -8.15
CA ARG A 182 19.67 -6.71 -8.46
C ARG A 182 19.77 -5.17 -8.45
N PRO A 183 18.99 -4.50 -9.30
CA PRO A 183 19.10 -3.06 -9.45
C PRO A 183 18.56 -2.33 -8.23
N SER A 184 18.97 -1.08 -8.08
CA SER A 184 18.39 -0.15 -7.13
C SER A 184 16.94 0.19 -7.52
N MET A 185 16.08 0.37 -6.53
CA MET A 185 14.70 0.83 -6.73
C MET A 185 14.67 2.12 -7.54
N PHE A 186 13.74 2.21 -8.49
CA PHE A 186 13.53 3.38 -9.31
C PHE A 186 12.93 4.53 -8.48
N VAL A 187 13.40 5.76 -8.73
CA VAL A 187 12.96 6.97 -8.03
C VAL A 187 12.76 8.09 -9.04
N ALA A 188 11.59 8.71 -9.03
CA ALA A 188 11.20 9.83 -9.88
C ALA A 188 10.16 10.69 -9.16
N ASN A 189 9.81 11.84 -9.73
CA ASN A 189 8.72 12.70 -9.26
C ASN A 189 8.91 13.27 -7.83
N VAL A 190 10.16 13.30 -7.35
CA VAL A 190 10.54 13.77 -6.00
C VAL A 190 11.62 14.86 -6.06
N GLY A 191 11.62 15.67 -7.11
CA GLY A 191 12.55 16.80 -7.26
C GLY A 191 13.97 16.38 -7.64
N ASN A 192 14.16 15.13 -8.07
CA ASN A 192 15.46 14.57 -8.46
C ASN A 192 15.79 14.78 -9.96
N GLY A 193 14.99 15.56 -10.69
CA GLY A 193 15.17 15.79 -12.12
C GLY A 193 14.77 14.60 -13.02
N CYS A 194 14.16 13.55 -12.45
CA CYS A 194 13.58 12.43 -13.17
C CYS A 194 12.05 12.45 -13.04
N SER A 195 11.33 12.29 -14.16
CA SER A 195 9.87 12.34 -14.21
C SER A 195 9.28 11.15 -14.96
N THR A 196 8.04 10.79 -14.62
CA THR A 196 7.20 9.88 -15.43
C THR A 196 6.32 10.67 -16.40
N THR A 197 5.71 9.97 -17.37
CA THR A 197 4.77 10.56 -18.35
C THR A 197 3.33 10.20 -17.96
N GLU A 198 2.41 11.16 -18.03
CA GLU A 198 0.98 10.92 -17.82
C GLU A 198 0.35 10.07 -18.93
N GLY A 199 -0.61 9.23 -18.57
CA GLY A 199 -1.34 8.39 -19.51
C GLY A 199 -0.56 7.17 -20.02
N THR A 200 0.55 6.84 -19.35
CA THR A 200 1.39 5.67 -19.63
C THR A 200 1.74 4.94 -18.34
N ASP A 201 1.91 3.62 -18.44
CA ASP A 201 2.50 2.79 -17.41
C ASP A 201 4.04 2.93 -17.50
N LEU A 202 4.72 3.10 -16.38
CA LEU A 202 6.16 3.24 -16.35
C LEU A 202 6.83 1.90 -16.71
N LYS A 203 7.58 1.88 -17.81
CA LYS A 203 8.57 0.84 -18.11
C LYS A 203 9.82 1.15 -17.30
N PHE A 204 10.16 0.31 -16.33
CA PHE A 204 11.34 0.56 -15.50
C PHE A 204 12.60 0.37 -16.35
N PRO A 205 13.58 1.30 -16.30
CA PRO A 205 14.86 1.10 -16.98
C PRO A 205 15.62 -0.13 -16.47
N GLN A 206 15.46 -0.44 -15.18
CA GLN A 206 16.07 -1.60 -14.53
C GLN A 206 15.01 -2.32 -13.66
N PRO A 207 14.15 -3.16 -14.27
CA PRO A 207 13.06 -3.81 -13.55
C PRO A 207 13.52 -4.99 -12.67
N GLY A 208 14.77 -5.42 -12.82
CA GLY A 208 15.28 -6.65 -12.20
C GLY A 208 14.86 -7.90 -12.96
N PRO A 209 15.13 -9.10 -12.42
CA PRO A 209 14.89 -10.37 -13.11
C PRO A 209 13.42 -10.84 -13.09
N ASN A 210 12.58 -10.25 -12.24
CA ASN A 210 11.18 -10.65 -12.08
C ASN A 210 10.29 -9.45 -12.42
N VAL A 211 9.53 -9.57 -13.50
CA VAL A 211 8.68 -8.52 -14.04
C VAL A 211 7.32 -9.11 -14.41
N ASP A 212 6.26 -8.59 -13.80
CA ASP A 212 4.88 -8.85 -14.18
C ASP A 212 4.39 -7.67 -15.04
N VAL A 213 4.18 -7.92 -16.33
CA VAL A 213 3.69 -6.91 -17.27
C VAL A 213 2.20 -7.13 -17.47
N ALA A 214 1.39 -6.13 -17.09
CA ALA A 214 -0.05 -6.23 -17.23
C ALA A 214 -0.46 -6.32 -18.71
N LYS A 215 -1.43 -7.20 -19.00
CA LYS A 215 -1.97 -7.33 -20.36
C LYS A 215 -2.56 -6.00 -20.81
N GLY A 216 -2.03 -5.44 -21.90
CA GLY A 216 -2.47 -4.16 -22.46
C GLY A 216 -1.87 -2.92 -21.79
N ALA A 217 -0.83 -3.08 -20.97
CA ALA A 217 -0.08 -1.96 -20.40
C ALA A 217 0.45 -1.01 -21.49
N LYS A 218 0.34 0.30 -21.24
CA LYS A 218 0.84 1.34 -22.14
C LYS A 218 2.22 1.78 -21.67
N LEU A 219 3.21 0.91 -21.89
CA LEU A 219 4.56 1.08 -21.36
C LEU A 219 5.30 2.26 -22.00
N LYS A 220 5.85 3.15 -21.18
CA LYS A 220 6.79 4.19 -21.59
C LYS A 220 7.90 4.36 -20.55
N GLY A 221 9.12 4.59 -21.02
CA GLY A 221 10.25 4.91 -20.15
C GLY A 221 10.10 6.27 -19.46
N PRO A 222 10.88 6.52 -18.40
CA PRO A 222 10.89 7.81 -17.74
C PRO A 222 11.64 8.86 -18.56
N VAL A 223 11.49 10.14 -18.21
CA VAL A 223 12.09 11.28 -18.91
C VAL A 223 12.92 12.14 -17.95
N GLY A 224 13.98 12.76 -18.46
CA GLY A 224 14.92 13.57 -17.68
C GLY A 224 16.10 12.77 -17.13
N ASN A 225 16.64 13.20 -15.99
CA ASN A 225 17.86 12.65 -15.37
C ASN A 225 17.57 11.37 -14.58
N CYS A 226 17.21 10.30 -15.29
CA CYS A 226 16.74 9.05 -14.70
C CYS A 226 17.81 7.94 -14.67
N GLN A 227 17.50 6.85 -13.96
CA GLN A 227 18.27 5.60 -14.05
C GLN A 227 18.40 5.18 -15.52
N LYS A 228 19.63 4.83 -15.94
CA LYS A 228 19.89 4.34 -17.30
C LYS A 228 19.34 2.91 -17.47
N PRO A 229 18.92 2.52 -18.68
CA PRO A 229 18.53 1.14 -18.96
C PRO A 229 19.64 0.15 -18.60
N ALA A 230 19.25 -1.07 -18.21
CA ALA A 230 20.21 -2.15 -18.06
C ALA A 230 20.96 -2.41 -19.39
N PRO A 231 22.26 -2.76 -19.38
CA PRO A 231 22.99 -3.10 -20.61
C PRO A 231 22.25 -4.19 -21.40
N GLY A 232 21.84 -3.89 -22.63
CA GLY A 232 21.09 -4.81 -23.50
C GLY A 232 19.56 -4.73 -23.40
N GLY A 233 19.01 -3.80 -22.59
CA GLY A 233 17.59 -3.44 -22.65
C GLY A 233 17.32 -2.46 -23.79
N ASP A 234 16.15 -2.57 -24.43
CA ASP A 234 15.71 -1.62 -25.46
C ASP A 234 15.77 -0.20 -24.89
N GLU A 235 16.59 0.65 -25.51
CA GLU A 235 16.72 2.06 -25.17
C GLU A 235 15.35 2.75 -25.33
N PRO A 236 14.90 3.60 -24.39
CA PRO A 236 13.74 4.44 -24.61
C PRO A 236 14.08 5.42 -25.74
N THR A 237 13.64 5.11 -26.96
CA THR A 237 13.79 6.02 -28.08
C THR A 237 12.87 7.22 -27.82
N GLU A 238 13.46 8.34 -27.41
CA GLU A 238 12.80 9.63 -27.47
C GLU A 238 12.58 9.98 -28.96
N PRO A 239 11.37 10.36 -29.40
CA PRO A 239 11.19 10.82 -30.77
C PRO A 239 11.98 12.12 -30.94
N ALA A 240 13.03 12.09 -31.76
CA ALA A 240 13.71 13.30 -32.22
C ALA A 240 12.70 14.20 -32.96
N PRO A 241 12.82 15.54 -32.88
CA PRO A 241 11.97 16.44 -33.66
C PRO A 241 12.18 16.16 -35.16
N SER A 242 11.07 15.95 -35.88
CA SER A 242 11.07 15.72 -37.33
C SER A 242 11.55 16.95 -38.08
N ASP A 243 12.79 16.92 -38.55
CA ASP A 243 13.20 17.76 -39.67
C ASP A 243 12.75 17.10 -40.98
N SER A 244 11.91 17.82 -41.71
CA SER A 244 11.40 17.46 -43.01
C SER A 244 12.52 17.43 -44.04
N SER A 245 12.80 16.25 -44.62
CA SER A 245 13.46 16.15 -45.91
C SER A 245 12.79 15.06 -46.75
N THR A 246 11.99 15.52 -47.71
CA THR A 246 11.32 14.74 -48.75
C THR A 246 12.34 14.04 -49.66
N PRO A 247 12.23 12.72 -49.93
CA PRO A 247 12.92 12.08 -51.04
C PRO A 247 12.02 12.01 -52.29
N ALA A 248 12.64 12.25 -53.44
CA ALA A 248 12.06 12.26 -54.79
C ALA A 248 11.47 10.89 -55.23
N PRO A 249 10.54 10.86 -56.20
CA PRO A 249 9.83 9.65 -56.59
C PRO A 249 10.68 8.78 -57.54
N THR A 250 10.93 7.53 -57.16
CA THR A 250 11.43 6.49 -58.07
C THR A 250 10.28 5.68 -58.63
N ASN A 251 10.13 5.72 -59.96
CA ASN A 251 9.23 4.87 -60.73
C ASN A 251 9.74 3.43 -60.70
N ASP A 252 9.17 2.58 -59.85
CA ASP A 252 9.23 1.13 -60.03
C ASP A 252 7.85 0.51 -59.81
N LYS A 253 7.40 -0.16 -60.87
CA LYS A 253 6.12 -0.84 -61.02
C LYS A 253 6.05 -2.07 -60.08
N PRO A 254 5.07 -2.17 -59.18
CA PRO A 254 4.87 -3.39 -58.40
C PRO A 254 4.36 -4.52 -59.31
N THR A 255 5.10 -5.61 -59.41
CA THR A 255 4.66 -6.85 -60.04
C THR A 255 4.04 -7.73 -58.96
N VAL A 256 2.74 -7.95 -59.05
CA VAL A 256 1.93 -8.76 -58.13
C VAL A 256 2.17 -10.25 -58.41
N PRO A 257 2.55 -11.09 -57.44
CA PRO A 257 2.45 -12.54 -57.58
C PRO A 257 1.02 -12.98 -57.25
N SER A 258 0.41 -13.71 -58.18
CA SER A 258 -0.89 -14.36 -58.06
C SER A 258 -0.87 -15.47 -56.99
N PRO A 259 -1.93 -15.64 -56.16
CA PRO A 259 -1.97 -16.68 -55.14
C PRO A 259 -2.17 -18.07 -55.77
N SER A 260 -1.20 -18.97 -55.57
CA SER A 260 -1.33 -20.38 -55.91
C SER A 260 -2.15 -21.11 -54.84
N LYS A 261 -3.22 -21.77 -55.29
CA LYS A 261 -4.12 -22.62 -54.50
C LYS A 261 -3.40 -23.87 -53.97
N PRO A 262 -3.42 -24.18 -52.66
CA PRO A 262 -2.97 -25.47 -52.16
C PRO A 262 -3.98 -26.60 -52.46
N ALA A 263 -3.46 -27.77 -52.81
CA ALA A 263 -4.21 -29.02 -52.98
C ALA A 263 -4.73 -29.56 -51.63
N PRO A 264 -5.83 -30.34 -51.60
CA PRO A 264 -6.36 -30.90 -50.36
C PRO A 264 -5.54 -32.12 -49.93
N THR A 265 -4.83 -32.02 -48.81
CA THR A 265 -4.27 -33.17 -48.11
C THR A 265 -5.29 -33.72 -47.12
N ASN A 266 -5.75 -34.95 -47.37
CA ASN A 266 -6.52 -35.76 -46.43
C ASN A 266 -5.57 -36.28 -45.34
N ASP A 267 -5.36 -35.50 -44.29
CA ASP A 267 -4.80 -36.00 -43.03
C ASP A 267 -5.75 -35.67 -41.89
N LYS A 268 -6.41 -36.72 -41.40
CA LYS A 268 -7.32 -36.71 -40.26
C LYS A 268 -6.52 -36.47 -38.97
N PRO A 269 -6.81 -35.41 -38.19
CA PRO A 269 -6.23 -35.28 -36.86
C PRO A 269 -6.75 -36.40 -35.96
N THR A 270 -5.85 -37.18 -35.39
CA THR A 270 -6.19 -38.16 -34.34
C THR A 270 -6.09 -37.46 -32.99
N MET A 271 -7.23 -37.14 -32.39
CA MET A 271 -7.30 -36.72 -30.99
C MET A 271 -6.90 -37.88 -30.06
N PRO A 272 -6.11 -37.64 -29.00
CA PRO A 272 -6.03 -38.58 -27.88
C PRO A 272 -7.37 -38.57 -27.14
N SER A 273 -7.99 -39.75 -27.04
CA SER A 273 -9.20 -40.00 -26.24
C SER A 273 -8.86 -40.00 -24.75
N PRO A 274 -9.73 -39.46 -23.86
CA PRO A 274 -9.50 -39.51 -22.42
C PRO A 274 -9.59 -40.94 -21.90
N SER A 275 -8.53 -41.41 -21.23
CA SER A 275 -8.50 -42.70 -20.55
C SER A 275 -9.41 -42.67 -19.33
N LYS A 276 -10.46 -43.49 -19.37
CA LYS A 276 -11.36 -43.80 -18.25
C LYS A 276 -10.60 -44.64 -17.20
N PRO A 277 -10.61 -44.28 -15.90
CA PRO A 277 -10.10 -45.16 -14.85
C PRO A 277 -10.98 -46.42 -14.71
N ALA A 278 -10.33 -47.58 -14.56
CA ALA A 278 -10.97 -48.85 -14.25
C ALA A 278 -11.56 -48.86 -12.82
N PRO A 279 -12.62 -49.63 -12.54
CA PRO A 279 -13.22 -49.70 -11.22
C PRO A 279 -12.38 -50.59 -10.31
N THR A 280 -11.81 -50.04 -9.24
CA THR A 280 -11.31 -50.83 -8.12
C THR A 280 -12.44 -51.03 -7.12
N ASN A 281 -12.94 -52.27 -7.07
CA ASN A 281 -13.71 -52.77 -5.94
C ASN A 281 -12.78 -52.88 -4.74
N ASP A 282 -12.79 -51.88 -3.86
CA ASP A 282 -12.36 -52.07 -2.48
C ASP A 282 -13.30 -51.33 -1.53
N LYS A 283 -13.91 -52.16 -0.69
CA LYS A 283 -14.93 -51.87 0.32
C LYS A 283 -14.37 -50.92 1.40
N PRO A 284 -15.08 -49.84 1.76
CA PRO A 284 -14.71 -49.05 2.94
C PRO A 284 -14.91 -49.89 4.20
N SER A 285 -13.84 -50.12 4.96
CA SER A 285 -13.92 -50.64 6.32
C SER A 285 -14.11 -49.48 7.28
N VAL A 286 -15.29 -49.42 7.89
CA VAL A 286 -15.65 -48.52 8.98
C VAL A 286 -15.21 -49.18 10.28
N PRO A 287 -14.53 -48.48 11.20
CA PRO A 287 -14.60 -48.82 12.62
C PRO A 287 -15.57 -47.89 13.33
N SER A 288 -16.58 -48.49 13.95
CA SER A 288 -17.47 -47.92 14.96
C SER A 288 -17.80 -49.06 15.94
N PRO A 289 -18.28 -48.81 17.16
CA PRO A 289 -17.75 -47.97 18.24
C PRO A 289 -17.36 -48.86 19.44
N SER A 290 -16.63 -48.33 20.43
CA SER A 290 -16.56 -48.97 21.75
C SER A 290 -17.11 -48.03 22.81
N ALA A 291 -17.97 -48.61 23.64
CA ALA A 291 -18.88 -47.99 24.61
C ALA A 291 -18.14 -47.48 25.89
N PRO A 292 -18.85 -46.79 26.81
CA PRO A 292 -18.28 -45.74 27.66
C PRO A 292 -17.75 -46.22 29.02
N CYS A 293 -16.70 -45.57 29.52
CA CYS A 293 -16.36 -45.57 30.94
C CYS A 293 -16.83 -44.27 31.61
N LYS A 294 -17.56 -44.44 32.73
CA LYS A 294 -18.07 -43.41 33.65
C LYS A 294 -16.93 -42.70 34.42
N PRO A 295 -17.15 -41.51 35.01
CA PRO A 295 -16.12 -40.61 35.51
C PRO A 295 -15.89 -40.75 37.03
N THR A 296 -14.64 -40.53 37.48
CA THR A 296 -14.36 -40.12 38.87
C THR A 296 -13.07 -39.30 39.00
N ALA A 297 -13.24 -38.15 39.68
CA ALA A 297 -12.31 -37.33 40.48
C ALA A 297 -11.09 -36.61 39.86
N THR A 298 -11.15 -35.27 40.01
CA THR A 298 -10.11 -34.24 39.91
C THR A 298 -8.95 -34.48 40.90
N PRO A 299 -7.73 -34.01 40.58
CA PRO A 299 -7.15 -33.00 41.47
C PRO A 299 -6.35 -31.87 40.76
N SER A 300 -6.63 -30.65 41.22
CA SER A 300 -5.75 -29.52 41.56
C SER A 300 -4.52 -29.13 40.71
N LYS A 301 -4.59 -27.89 40.19
CA LYS A 301 -3.59 -26.99 39.59
C LYS A 301 -2.27 -26.84 40.38
N PRO A 302 -1.09 -26.76 39.71
CA PRO A 302 0.11 -26.13 40.24
C PRO A 302 0.30 -24.67 39.78
N SER A 303 0.69 -23.79 40.70
CA SER A 303 1.09 -22.39 40.49
C SER A 303 2.49 -22.26 39.87
N PRO A 304 2.81 -21.12 39.20
CA PRO A 304 4.12 -20.89 38.59
C PRO A 304 5.21 -20.52 39.63
N PRO A 305 6.49 -20.86 39.38
CA PRO A 305 7.58 -20.59 40.30
C PRO A 305 8.03 -19.12 40.26
N LYS A 306 8.27 -18.55 41.45
CA LYS A 306 8.97 -17.28 41.66
C LYS A 306 10.46 -17.47 41.38
N ILE A 307 11.00 -16.77 40.40
CA ILE A 307 12.45 -16.64 40.21
C ILE A 307 12.89 -15.33 40.88
N SER A 308 13.68 -15.49 41.93
CA SER A 308 14.44 -14.43 42.60
C SER A 308 15.76 -14.25 41.85
N CYS A 309 16.03 -13.04 41.36
CA CYS A 309 17.36 -12.66 40.89
C CYS A 309 17.93 -11.61 41.84
N THR A 310 18.86 -12.05 42.68
CA THR A 310 19.75 -11.24 43.50
C THR A 310 20.84 -10.58 42.65
N GLY A 311 20.98 -9.26 42.80
CA GLY A 311 22.27 -8.56 42.97
C GLY A 311 23.32 -8.66 41.86
N GLY A 312 23.34 -7.68 40.96
CA GLY A 312 24.51 -7.30 40.17
C GLY A 312 24.69 -5.77 40.21
N LYS A 313 25.72 -5.31 40.92
CA LYS A 313 26.20 -3.92 40.93
C LYS A 313 26.98 -3.65 39.65
N PHE A 314 26.71 -2.52 38.98
CA PHE A 314 27.70 -1.78 38.19
C PHE A 314 27.58 -0.28 38.47
N PRO A 315 28.66 0.50 38.32
CA PRO A 315 28.86 1.78 38.98
C PRO A 315 28.52 2.99 38.11
N ASN A 316 28.03 4.03 38.81
CA ASN A 316 28.22 5.46 38.58
C ASN A 316 27.77 6.06 37.25
N ASP A 317 26.71 6.89 37.30
CA ASP A 317 26.61 8.09 36.46
C ASP A 317 25.94 9.21 37.27
N GLN A 318 26.79 10.12 37.74
CA GLN A 318 26.42 11.46 38.16
C GLN A 318 26.17 12.31 36.90
N ASN A 319 24.91 12.50 36.50
CA ASN A 319 24.42 13.78 35.98
C ASN A 319 22.91 13.70 35.71
N LYS A 320 22.12 14.22 36.64
CA LYS A 320 20.69 14.49 36.44
C LYS A 320 20.48 16.00 36.49
N PRO A 321 20.09 16.67 35.40
CA PRO A 321 19.66 18.06 35.47
C PRO A 321 18.42 18.21 36.34
N ALA A 322 18.44 19.25 37.18
CA ALA A 322 17.36 19.62 38.09
C ALA A 322 16.13 20.14 37.32
N GLN A 323 14.96 19.68 37.73
CA GLN A 323 13.67 20.20 37.30
C GLN A 323 13.32 21.43 38.17
N PRO A 324 12.91 22.58 37.60
CA PRO A 324 12.48 23.73 38.38
C PRO A 324 11.10 23.49 39.03
N PRO A 325 10.79 24.16 40.16
CA PRO A 325 9.63 23.87 40.99
C PRO A 325 8.31 24.36 40.37
N SER A 326 7.26 23.56 40.54
CA SER A 326 5.87 23.92 40.24
C SER A 326 5.35 24.93 41.27
N THR A 327 5.03 26.14 40.83
CA THR A 327 4.22 27.10 41.57
C THR A 327 2.74 26.83 41.32
N VAL A 328 2.00 26.59 42.40
CA VAL A 328 0.55 26.49 42.44
C VAL A 328 -0.04 27.88 42.20
N ALA A 329 -0.87 28.03 41.17
CA ALA A 329 -1.77 29.16 41.01
C ALA A 329 -3.21 28.65 41.00
N GLU A 330 -4.02 29.23 41.88
CA GLU A 330 -5.45 29.01 42.08
C GLU A 330 -6.27 29.46 40.84
N PRO A 331 -7.38 28.78 40.50
CA PRO A 331 -8.12 29.06 39.26
C PRO A 331 -8.97 30.34 39.37
N PRO A 332 -9.12 31.13 38.30
CA PRO A 332 -10.09 32.21 38.30
C PRO A 332 -11.52 31.67 38.21
N ILE A 333 -12.40 32.30 38.98
CA ILE A 333 -13.85 32.07 39.08
C ILE A 333 -14.51 32.24 37.70
N GLN A 334 -15.25 31.21 37.27
CA GLN A 334 -16.15 31.26 36.11
C GLN A 334 -17.35 32.18 36.39
N PRO A 335 -17.77 33.05 35.45
CA PRO A 335 -19.16 33.48 35.38
C PRO A 335 -20.04 32.33 34.84
N GLU A 336 -21.27 32.23 35.36
CA GLU A 336 -22.31 31.28 34.92
C GLU A 336 -22.48 31.26 33.40
N PRO A 337 -22.71 30.07 32.78
CA PRO A 337 -22.98 29.98 31.36
C PRO A 337 -24.37 30.55 31.08
N THR A 338 -24.41 31.70 30.44
CA THR A 338 -25.61 32.14 29.73
C THR A 338 -25.85 31.14 28.61
N SER A 339 -27.04 30.53 28.63
CA SER A 339 -27.54 29.58 27.63
C SER A 339 -27.23 30.06 26.21
N THR A 340 -26.24 29.42 25.59
CA THR A 340 -25.88 29.63 24.19
C THR A 340 -26.40 28.41 23.41
N PRO A 341 -26.96 28.58 22.20
CA PRO A 341 -27.81 27.58 21.58
C PRO A 341 -27.05 26.29 21.24
N THR A 342 -27.74 25.16 21.40
CA THR A 342 -27.35 23.85 20.90
C THR A 342 -26.91 23.93 19.43
N PRO A 343 -25.69 23.53 19.05
CA PRO A 343 -25.30 23.47 17.64
C PRO A 343 -25.94 22.24 16.98
N GLY A 344 -27.16 22.42 16.47
CA GLY A 344 -27.92 21.36 15.82
C GLY A 344 -29.04 21.83 14.91
N ASP A 345 -29.35 23.13 14.88
CA ASP A 345 -30.45 23.65 14.08
C ASP A 345 -29.96 24.79 13.19
N ASN A 346 -30.18 24.61 11.89
CA ASN A 346 -29.98 25.54 10.77
C ASN A 346 -28.59 25.50 10.13
N ASN A 347 -28.60 25.58 8.80
CA ASN A 347 -27.48 25.60 7.85
C ASN A 347 -26.49 26.76 8.10
N GLU A 348 -25.88 26.84 9.27
CA GLU A 348 -24.72 27.69 9.50
C GLU A 348 -23.45 26.90 9.19
N ALA A 349 -22.55 27.60 8.49
CA ALA A 349 -21.21 27.16 8.21
C ALA A 349 -20.56 26.58 9.48
N CYS A 350 -20.26 25.28 9.46
CA CYS A 350 -19.56 24.64 10.56
C CYS A 350 -18.05 24.90 10.45
N THR A 351 -17.31 24.75 11.56
CA THR A 351 -15.85 24.89 11.53
C THR A 351 -15.22 23.62 10.95
N PRO A 352 -14.40 23.69 9.88
CA PRO A 352 -13.75 22.52 9.31
C PRO A 352 -12.97 21.70 10.33
N GLY A 353 -13.17 20.38 10.33
CA GLY A 353 -12.59 19.45 11.29
C GLY A 353 -13.38 19.31 12.60
N ALA A 354 -14.44 20.08 12.82
CA ALA A 354 -15.35 19.85 13.94
C ALA A 354 -16.13 18.55 13.74
N TYR A 355 -16.49 17.90 14.84
CA TYR A 355 -17.34 16.72 14.85
C TYR A 355 -18.66 17.04 15.55
N ALA A 356 -19.73 16.36 15.18
CA ALA A 356 -21.03 16.47 15.83
C ALA A 356 -21.84 15.18 15.67
N CYS A 357 -22.91 15.04 16.45
CA CYS A 357 -23.93 14.05 16.16
C CYS A 357 -24.87 14.56 15.05
N THR A 358 -25.46 13.65 14.28
CA THR A 358 -26.55 14.02 13.37
C THR A 358 -27.78 14.45 14.16
N PRO A 359 -28.67 15.30 13.60
CA PRO A 359 -29.83 15.82 14.35
C PRO A 359 -30.76 14.74 14.90
N ASP A 360 -30.81 13.59 14.24
CA ASP A 360 -31.58 12.41 14.63
C ASP A 360 -30.83 11.48 15.61
N ASN A 361 -29.60 11.83 16.01
CA ASN A 361 -28.69 11.04 16.85
C ASN A 361 -28.42 9.61 16.35
N SER A 362 -28.74 9.30 15.10
CA SER A 362 -28.53 7.96 14.52
C SER A 362 -27.10 7.73 14.03
N ALA A 363 -26.32 8.80 13.94
CA ALA A 363 -24.99 8.80 13.36
C ALA A 363 -24.17 9.97 13.89
N TRP A 364 -22.90 9.99 13.51
CA TRP A 364 -22.02 11.13 13.69
C TRP A 364 -21.60 11.71 12.35
N GLN A 365 -21.23 12.98 12.37
CA GLN A 365 -20.89 13.78 11.21
C GLN A 365 -19.65 14.62 11.49
N ILE A 366 -18.93 14.94 10.42
CA ILE A 366 -17.73 15.79 10.44
C ILE A 366 -17.99 17.02 9.57
N CYS A 367 -17.54 18.17 10.03
CA CYS A 367 -17.54 19.36 9.23
C CYS A 367 -16.35 19.33 8.26
N VAL A 368 -16.62 19.27 6.97
CA VAL A 368 -15.55 19.26 5.95
C VAL A 368 -15.04 20.68 5.66
N VAL A 369 -13.95 20.80 4.91
CA VAL A 369 -13.29 22.08 4.57
C VAL A 369 -14.21 23.10 3.88
N THR A 370 -15.32 22.66 3.29
CA THR A 370 -16.35 23.52 2.72
C THR A 370 -17.39 24.01 3.73
N GLN A 371 -17.15 23.82 5.04
CA GLN A 371 -18.03 24.24 6.14
C GLN A 371 -19.42 23.57 6.12
N VAL A 372 -19.46 22.32 5.65
CA VAL A 372 -20.68 21.49 5.58
C VAL A 372 -20.52 20.25 6.44
N TRP A 373 -21.58 19.88 7.17
CA TRP A 373 -21.64 18.62 7.89
C TRP A 373 -21.82 17.44 6.93
N VAL A 374 -20.91 16.47 6.98
CA VAL A 374 -20.98 15.22 6.21
C VAL A 374 -21.11 14.05 7.18
N ARG A 375 -22.15 13.23 6.99
CA ARG A 375 -22.36 12.00 7.77
C ARG A 375 -21.18 11.05 7.55
N ALA A 376 -20.50 10.70 8.64
CA ALA A 376 -19.26 9.94 8.58
C ALA A 376 -19.41 8.49 9.08
N GLY A 377 -20.43 8.19 9.90
CA GLY A 377 -20.75 6.81 10.26
C GLY A 377 -22.07 6.69 11.03
N ALA A 378 -22.82 5.62 10.75
CA ALA A 378 -24.02 5.28 11.52
C ALA A 378 -23.66 4.62 12.85
N CYS A 379 -24.46 4.90 13.88
CA CYS A 379 -24.35 4.18 15.14
C CYS A 379 -24.90 2.76 15.01
N PRO A 380 -24.29 1.77 15.69
CA PRO A 380 -24.82 0.41 15.76
C PRO A 380 -26.26 0.37 16.28
N GLU A 381 -27.02 -0.64 15.86
CA GLU A 381 -28.40 -0.84 16.28
C GLU A 381 -28.52 -0.87 17.82
N GLY A 382 -29.47 -0.12 18.37
CA GLY A 382 -29.65 0.03 19.82
C GLY A 382 -28.76 1.06 20.51
N THR A 383 -27.91 1.80 19.76
CA THR A 383 -27.08 2.90 20.31
C THR A 383 -27.46 4.24 19.70
N SER A 384 -27.14 5.33 20.41
CA SER A 384 -27.37 6.71 19.95
C SER A 384 -26.09 7.52 19.99
N CYS A 385 -25.93 8.44 19.05
CA CYS A 385 -24.80 9.36 19.05
C CYS A 385 -24.96 10.36 20.21
N ARG A 386 -23.89 10.53 21.01
CA ARG A 386 -23.76 11.57 22.02
C ARG A 386 -22.41 12.26 21.90
N PHE A 387 -22.38 13.58 22.06
CA PHE A 387 -21.13 14.34 22.04
C PHE A 387 -20.42 14.25 23.39
N ASP A 388 -19.16 13.83 23.38
CA ASP A 388 -18.31 13.71 24.56
C ASP A 388 -17.42 14.95 24.68
N GLU A 389 -17.82 15.92 25.50
CA GLU A 389 -17.12 17.19 25.69
C GLU A 389 -15.68 17.01 26.19
N SER A 390 -15.39 15.94 26.93
CA SER A 390 -14.04 15.68 27.46
C SER A 390 -13.02 15.37 26.37
N THR A 391 -13.50 14.83 25.25
CA THR A 391 -12.67 14.46 24.09
C THR A 391 -13.00 15.26 22.84
N ASN A 392 -13.99 16.15 22.92
CA ASN A 392 -14.56 16.92 21.81
C ASN A 392 -14.93 16.04 20.61
N THR A 393 -15.48 14.85 20.86
CA THR A 393 -15.86 13.88 19.81
C THR A 393 -17.22 13.22 20.05
N PRO A 394 -17.99 12.92 18.99
CA PRO A 394 -19.23 12.15 19.08
C PRO A 394 -18.93 10.66 19.28
N ARG A 395 -19.72 9.99 20.13
CA ARG A 395 -19.62 8.57 20.43
C ARG A 395 -20.99 7.92 20.39
N CYS A 396 -21.08 6.75 19.78
CA CYS A 396 -22.28 5.92 19.83
C CYS A 396 -22.31 5.17 21.16
N ARG A 397 -23.33 5.41 21.98
CA ARG A 397 -23.52 4.79 23.29
C ARG A 397 -24.98 4.49 23.59
#